data_AF-A0A7G9QK44-F1
#
_entry.id   AF-A0A7G9QK44-F1
#
_cell.length_a   1.000
_cell.length_b   1.000
_cell.length_c   1.000
_cell.angle_alpha   90.00
_cell.angle_beta   90.00
_cell.angle_gamma   90.00
#
_symmetry.space_group_name_H-M   'P 1'
#
loop_
_entity.id
_entity.type
_entity.pdbx_description
1 polymer ?
#
loop_
_entity_poly.entity_id
_entity_poly.type
_entity_poly.pdbx_seq_one_letter_code
_entity_poly.pdbx_strand_id
1 'polypeptide(L)'
;MIFLKLRWSLFFILLGVTTGSFAQNLILPGEEVLFSFETRNGKKLTLNKSKADNNIVYRFGTKDKVELEFQGKSKSSRKDFKYSFYMRGGGVQNEGMDLNYVYFSNNGFKYVVYETYEAVGNKQEIGVKIINLKTQKTTDIKGDLKTRKGTLTDFRFNKFLEIGDELFE
;
A
#
# COMPACT_ATOMS: atom_id res chain seq x y z
N MET A 1 -65.76 -34.32 -12.46
CA MET A 1 -64.97 -34.71 -11.27
C MET A 1 -64.28 -36.04 -11.57
N ILE A 2 -63.00 -36.02 -11.94
CA ILE A 2 -62.03 -37.12 -11.85
C ILE A 2 -60.65 -36.43 -11.90
N PHE A 3 -59.89 -36.60 -10.81
CA PHE A 3 -58.52 -36.09 -10.64
C PHE A 3 -57.53 -37.06 -11.29
N LEU A 4 -56.60 -36.56 -12.10
CA LEU A 4 -55.38 -37.29 -12.47
C LEU A 4 -54.18 -36.58 -11.84
N LYS A 5 -53.62 -37.21 -10.80
CA LYS A 5 -52.37 -36.84 -10.14
C LYS A 5 -51.21 -37.02 -11.13
N LEU A 6 -50.32 -36.04 -11.27
CA LEU A 6 -48.98 -36.31 -11.79
C LEU A 6 -47.89 -35.45 -11.14
N ARG A 7 -47.18 -36.14 -10.24
CA ARG A 7 -45.78 -36.05 -9.79
C ARG A 7 -45.07 -34.69 -9.77
N TRP A 8 -44.70 -34.34 -8.54
CA TRP A 8 -43.52 -33.57 -8.19
C TRP A 8 -42.28 -33.93 -9.02
N SER A 9 -41.63 -32.92 -9.57
CA SER A 9 -40.19 -32.92 -9.77
C SER A 9 -39.71 -31.49 -9.52
N LEU A 10 -39.20 -31.27 -8.30
CA LEU A 10 -38.38 -30.12 -7.97
C LEU A 10 -37.21 -30.09 -8.96
N PHE A 11 -37.18 -29.08 -9.83
CA PHE A 11 -35.98 -28.75 -10.59
C PHE A 11 -35.30 -27.57 -9.89
N PHE A 12 -34.64 -27.86 -8.76
CA PHE A 12 -33.70 -26.92 -8.14
C PHE A 12 -32.40 -26.98 -8.93
N ILE A 13 -32.27 -26.15 -9.97
CA ILE A 13 -30.96 -25.85 -10.56
C ILE A 13 -30.26 -24.92 -9.56
N LEU A 14 -29.46 -25.51 -8.69
CA LEU A 14 -28.48 -24.79 -7.90
C LEU A 14 -27.37 -24.34 -8.86
N LEU A 15 -27.52 -23.17 -9.47
CA LEU A 15 -26.38 -22.43 -10.01
C LEU A 15 -25.56 -21.96 -8.81
N GLY A 16 -24.67 -22.84 -8.34
CA GLY A 16 -23.60 -22.48 -7.44
C GLY A 16 -22.77 -21.41 -8.13
N VAL A 17 -23.00 -20.15 -7.76
CA VAL A 17 -22.11 -19.04 -8.08
C VAL A 17 -20.79 -19.39 -7.41
N THR A 18 -19.86 -19.95 -8.18
CA THR A 18 -18.48 -20.09 -7.74
C THR A 18 -17.97 -18.67 -7.55
N THR A 19 -17.89 -18.20 -6.31
CA THR A 19 -17.07 -17.05 -5.97
C THR A 19 -15.62 -17.48 -6.17
N GLY A 20 -15.17 -17.41 -7.43
CA GLY A 20 -13.77 -17.51 -7.77
C GLY A 20 -13.05 -16.35 -7.08
N SER A 21 -12.60 -16.57 -5.85
CA SER A 21 -11.66 -15.68 -5.18
C SER A 21 -10.34 -15.90 -5.91
N PHE A 22 -10.17 -15.23 -7.05
CA PHE A 22 -8.85 -15.12 -7.65
C PHE A 22 -7.97 -14.44 -6.61
N ALA A 23 -7.03 -15.21 -6.05
CA ALA A 23 -6.02 -14.65 -5.19
C ALA A 23 -5.24 -13.64 -6.04
N GLN A 24 -5.49 -12.36 -5.84
CA GLN A 24 -4.79 -11.31 -6.54
C GLN A 24 -3.44 -11.13 -5.85
N ASN A 25 -2.36 -11.37 -6.60
CA ASN A 25 -1.02 -11.18 -6.09
C ASN A 25 -0.77 -9.69 -5.82
N LEU A 26 -0.13 -9.39 -4.69
CA LEU A 26 0.31 -8.04 -4.37
C LEU A 26 1.40 -7.53 -5.33
N ILE A 27 2.10 -8.44 -6.01
CA ILE A 27 3.12 -8.15 -7.02
C ILE A 27 2.73 -8.92 -8.28
N LEU A 28 2.45 -8.21 -9.36
CA LEU A 28 2.03 -8.80 -10.64
C LEU A 28 3.24 -9.12 -11.53
N PRO A 29 3.10 -10.06 -12.49
CA PRO A 29 4.12 -10.28 -13.50
C PRO A 29 4.45 -8.99 -14.25
N GLY A 30 5.74 -8.73 -14.47
CA GLY A 30 6.20 -7.50 -15.14
C GLY A 30 6.34 -6.28 -14.21
N GLU A 31 6.10 -6.45 -12.91
CA GLU A 31 6.37 -5.41 -11.91
C GLU A 31 7.74 -5.57 -11.24
N GLU A 32 8.31 -4.44 -10.82
CA GLU A 32 9.48 -4.34 -9.97
C GLU A 32 9.05 -3.80 -8.60
N VAL A 33 9.47 -4.44 -7.52
CA VAL A 33 9.19 -3.95 -6.16
C VAL A 33 10.13 -2.79 -5.85
N LEU A 34 9.57 -1.59 -5.67
CA LEU A 34 10.31 -0.41 -5.24
C LEU A 34 10.48 -0.42 -3.71
N PHE A 35 9.41 -0.75 -3.00
CA PHE A 35 9.41 -0.84 -1.54
C PHE A 35 8.32 -1.81 -1.09
N SER A 36 8.61 -2.67 -0.12
CA SER A 36 7.58 -3.53 0.49
C SER A 36 7.94 -3.96 1.89
N PHE A 37 6.93 -4.27 2.70
CA PHE A 37 7.10 -4.88 4.01
C PHE A 37 5.82 -5.63 4.42
N GLU A 38 5.95 -6.51 5.40
CA GLU A 38 4.84 -7.16 6.09
C GLU A 38 4.53 -6.41 7.40
N THR A 39 3.27 -6.35 7.77
CA THR A 39 2.81 -5.79 9.05
C THR A 39 2.83 -6.88 10.12
N ARG A 40 2.79 -6.47 11.39
CA ARG A 40 2.74 -7.42 12.52
C ARG A 40 1.51 -8.34 12.53
N ASN A 41 0.45 -7.99 11.78
CA ASN A 41 -0.75 -8.81 11.65
C ASN A 41 -0.81 -9.63 10.35
N GLY A 42 0.34 -9.82 9.67
CA GLY A 42 0.45 -10.69 8.50
C GLY A 42 -0.13 -10.13 7.21
N LYS A 43 -0.41 -8.82 7.17
CA LYS A 43 -0.69 -8.10 5.92
C LYS A 43 0.61 -7.64 5.30
N LYS A 44 0.57 -7.24 4.05
CA LYS A 44 1.73 -6.77 3.29
C LYS A 44 1.37 -5.53 2.50
N LEU A 45 2.31 -4.59 2.49
CA LEU A 45 2.29 -3.39 1.67
C LEU A 45 3.34 -3.52 0.58
N THR A 46 2.99 -3.11 -0.64
CA THR A 46 3.92 -3.04 -1.77
C THR A 46 3.73 -1.75 -2.56
N LEU A 47 4.83 -1.06 -2.84
CA LEU A 47 4.97 -0.08 -3.90
C LEU A 47 5.68 -0.75 -5.07
N ASN A 48 4.98 -0.89 -6.19
CA ASN A 48 5.49 -1.58 -7.37
C ASN A 48 5.59 -0.62 -8.55
N LYS A 49 6.62 -0.78 -9.38
CA LYS A 49 6.77 -0.11 -10.67
C LYS A 49 6.44 -1.09 -11.79
N SER A 50 5.50 -0.73 -12.65
CA SER A 50 5.26 -1.44 -13.91
C SER A 50 6.44 -1.21 -14.85
N LYS A 51 7.03 -2.29 -15.39
CA LYS A 51 8.13 -2.20 -16.36
C LYS A 51 7.66 -1.74 -17.75
N ALA A 52 6.36 -1.84 -18.05
CA ALA A 52 5.82 -1.52 -19.37
C ALA A 52 5.65 -0.01 -19.58
N ASP A 53 5.19 0.71 -18.57
CA ASP A 53 4.79 2.11 -18.66
C ASP A 53 5.37 3.01 -17.54
N ASN A 54 6.23 2.45 -16.69
CA ASN A 54 6.85 3.11 -15.54
C ASN A 54 5.82 3.68 -14.53
N ASN A 55 4.60 3.17 -14.51
CA ASN A 55 3.62 3.54 -13.50
C ASN A 55 3.93 2.90 -12.15
N ILE A 56 3.56 3.60 -11.07
CA ILE A 56 3.65 3.13 -9.69
C ILE A 56 2.27 2.69 -9.21
N VAL A 57 2.23 1.56 -8.50
CA VAL A 57 1.01 1.03 -7.88
C VAL A 57 1.28 0.75 -6.41
N TYR A 58 0.36 1.19 -5.56
CA TYR A 58 0.29 0.80 -4.16
C TYR A 58 -0.67 -0.37 -4.02
N ARG A 59 -0.27 -1.42 -3.29
CA ARG A 59 -1.18 -2.47 -2.83
C ARG A 59 -0.97 -2.76 -1.35
N PHE A 60 -2.07 -3.05 -0.67
CA PHE A 60 -2.10 -3.51 0.70
C PHE A 60 -3.09 -4.66 0.83
N GLY A 61 -2.74 -5.70 1.57
CA GLY A 61 -3.62 -6.86 1.76
C GLY A 61 -2.90 -8.06 2.35
N THR A 62 -3.47 -9.24 2.20
CA THR A 62 -2.84 -10.51 2.57
C THR A 62 -2.17 -11.15 1.37
N LYS A 63 -1.51 -12.29 1.57
CA LYS A 63 -0.96 -13.11 0.46
C LYS A 63 -2.04 -13.55 -0.55
N ASP A 64 -3.29 -13.68 -0.10
CA ASP A 64 -4.39 -14.25 -0.88
C ASP A 64 -5.37 -13.18 -1.38
N LYS A 65 -5.25 -11.93 -0.89
CA LYS A 65 -6.24 -10.89 -1.19
C LYS A 65 -5.63 -9.50 -1.14
N VAL A 66 -5.77 -8.77 -2.25
CA VAL A 66 -5.61 -7.31 -2.25
C VAL A 66 -6.81 -6.69 -1.56
N GLU A 67 -6.57 -5.92 -0.50
CA GLU A 67 -7.61 -5.23 0.27
C GLU A 67 -7.73 -3.76 -0.12
N LEU A 68 -6.62 -3.17 -0.56
CA LEU A 68 -6.57 -1.83 -1.10
C LEU A 68 -5.55 -1.78 -2.23
N GLU A 69 -5.95 -1.22 -3.36
CA GLU A 69 -5.07 -0.91 -4.48
C GLU A 69 -5.25 0.56 -4.87
N PHE A 70 -4.14 1.21 -5.20
CA PHE A 70 -4.16 2.53 -5.79
C PHE A 70 -3.16 2.59 -6.94
N GLN A 71 -3.69 2.72 -8.16
CA GLN A 71 -2.93 2.76 -9.42
C GLN A 71 -2.71 4.20 -9.93
N GLY A 72 -2.99 5.22 -9.14
CA GLY A 72 -3.10 6.60 -9.63
C GLY A 72 -4.44 6.89 -10.32
N LYS A 73 -4.71 8.17 -10.57
CA LYS A 73 -5.92 8.67 -11.26
C LYS A 73 -5.58 9.24 -12.64
N SER A 74 -4.32 9.62 -12.84
CA SER A 74 -3.80 10.15 -14.08
C SER A 74 -3.25 9.03 -14.97
N LYS A 75 -3.04 9.33 -16.26
CA LYS A 75 -2.37 8.40 -17.19
C LYS A 75 -0.95 8.02 -16.75
N SER A 76 -0.32 8.88 -15.94
CA SER A 76 1.00 8.66 -15.35
C SER A 76 0.85 8.72 -13.83
N SER A 77 0.45 7.60 -13.24
CA SER A 77 0.26 7.39 -11.81
C SER A 77 1.30 8.07 -10.91
N ARG A 78 2.56 8.18 -11.34
CA ARG A 78 3.65 8.90 -10.65
C ARG A 78 3.31 10.34 -10.25
N LYS A 79 2.38 11.00 -10.95
CA LYS A 79 1.90 12.36 -10.63
C LYS A 79 0.89 12.38 -9.48
N ASP A 80 0.27 11.24 -9.18
CA ASP A 80 -0.70 11.08 -8.10
C ASP A 80 -0.06 10.65 -6.77
N PHE A 81 1.24 10.32 -6.81
CA PHE A 81 2.08 10.08 -5.65
C PHE A 81 3.05 11.25 -5.47
N LYS A 82 3.38 11.55 -4.23
CA LYS A 82 4.44 12.49 -3.86
C LYS A 82 5.45 11.78 -2.99
N TYR A 83 6.70 12.23 -3.10
CA TYR A 83 7.77 11.85 -2.19
C TYR A 83 8.20 13.08 -1.40
N SER A 84 8.38 12.95 -0.09
CA SER A 84 8.97 14.00 0.74
C SER A 84 9.97 13.38 1.70
N PHE A 85 10.93 14.20 2.14
CA PHE A 85 11.93 13.76 3.09
C PHE A 85 12.43 14.90 3.97
N TYR A 86 12.93 14.55 5.14
CA TYR A 86 13.71 15.42 6.02
C TYR A 86 14.97 14.69 6.45
N MET A 87 16.12 15.32 6.24
CA MET A 87 17.41 14.74 6.60
C MET A 87 18.21 15.73 7.45
N ARG A 88 18.60 15.29 8.64
CA ARG A 88 19.46 16.02 9.56
C ARG A 88 20.62 15.11 9.96
N GLY A 89 21.84 15.47 9.53
CA GLY A 89 23.05 14.72 9.89
C GLY A 89 23.51 14.98 11.34
N GLY A 90 24.67 14.46 11.73
CA GLY A 90 25.32 14.80 13.02
C GLY A 90 25.06 13.83 14.18
N GLY A 91 24.51 12.64 13.91
CA GLY A 91 24.36 11.56 14.89
C GLY A 91 23.49 11.95 16.09
N VAL A 92 23.68 11.28 17.22
CA VAL A 92 22.89 11.53 18.45
C VAL A 92 23.05 12.97 18.93
N GLN A 93 24.25 13.58 18.78
CA GLN A 93 24.52 14.94 19.28
C GLN A 93 23.70 16.03 18.58
N ASN A 94 23.29 15.78 17.34
CA ASN A 94 22.48 16.72 16.56
C ASN A 94 21.06 16.19 16.34
N GLU A 95 20.63 15.23 17.15
CA GLU A 95 19.36 14.53 16.99
C GLU A 95 19.14 14.10 15.53
N GLY A 96 20.14 13.44 14.95
CA GLY A 96 20.17 13.12 13.53
C GLY A 96 18.92 12.33 13.11
N MET A 97 18.37 12.68 11.95
CA MET A 97 17.13 12.10 11.42
C MET A 97 17.26 11.83 9.93
N ASP A 98 16.63 10.75 9.48
CA ASP A 98 16.37 10.49 8.07
C ASP A 98 14.93 10.01 7.91
N LEU A 99 14.05 10.92 7.51
CA LEU A 99 12.62 10.73 7.42
C LEU A 99 12.21 10.70 5.96
N ASN A 100 11.60 9.61 5.49
CA ASN A 100 11.22 9.43 4.09
C ASN A 100 9.75 9.02 4.00
N TYR A 101 9.01 9.67 3.10
CA TYR A 101 7.58 9.44 2.92
C TYR A 101 7.20 9.35 1.46
N VAL A 102 6.37 8.36 1.11
CA VAL A 102 5.63 8.32 -0.15
C VAL A 102 4.15 8.40 0.18
N TYR A 103 3.44 9.36 -0.40
CA TYR A 103 2.05 9.60 -0.04
C TYR A 103 1.15 9.94 -1.23
N PHE A 104 -0.13 9.60 -1.07
CA PHE A 104 -1.19 9.88 -2.03
C PHE A 104 -2.53 10.02 -1.30
N SER A 105 -3.55 10.52 -2.01
CA SER A 105 -4.90 10.66 -1.47
C SER A 105 -5.92 9.85 -2.27
N ASN A 106 -6.73 9.05 -1.58
CA ASN A 106 -7.79 8.25 -2.17
C ASN A 106 -9.04 8.25 -1.27
N ASN A 107 -10.22 8.52 -1.86
CA ASN A 107 -11.52 8.45 -1.19
C ASN A 107 -11.63 9.16 0.17
N GLY A 108 -11.07 10.38 0.29
CA GLY A 108 -11.12 11.15 1.54
C GLY A 108 -10.09 10.74 2.60
N PHE A 109 -9.15 9.88 2.25
CA PHE A 109 -8.03 9.49 3.10
C PHE A 109 -6.70 9.81 2.42
N LYS A 110 -5.70 10.16 3.21
CA LYS A 110 -4.29 10.23 2.80
C LYS A 110 -3.55 9.02 3.35
N TYR A 111 -2.79 8.38 2.48
CA TYR A 111 -1.99 7.21 2.78
C TYR A 111 -0.53 7.63 2.73
N VAL A 112 0.21 7.39 3.80
CA VAL A 112 1.61 7.81 3.94
C VAL A 112 2.44 6.58 4.27
N VAL A 113 3.14 6.05 3.27
CA VAL A 113 4.15 5.01 3.47
C VAL A 113 5.41 5.68 3.98
N TYR A 114 5.93 5.22 5.12
CA TYR A 114 7.10 5.84 5.73
C TYR A 114 8.24 4.85 5.96
N GLU A 115 9.44 5.40 5.89
CA GLU A 115 10.71 4.80 6.30
C GLU A 115 11.50 5.87 7.03
N THR A 116 11.60 5.74 8.35
CA THR A 116 12.18 6.76 9.23
C THR A 116 13.31 6.18 10.06
N TYR A 117 14.29 7.03 10.34
CA TYR A 117 15.38 6.78 11.26
C TYR A 117 15.61 8.00 12.14
N GLU A 118 15.72 7.77 13.45
CA GLU A 118 16.12 8.73 14.45
C GLU A 118 17.38 8.20 15.16
N ALA A 119 18.45 9.01 15.19
CA ALA A 119 19.70 8.63 15.83
C ALA A 119 19.52 8.52 17.36
N VAL A 120 18.72 9.41 17.95
CA VAL A 120 18.36 9.33 19.37
C VAL A 120 17.54 8.05 19.58
N GLY A 121 18.03 7.18 20.46
CA GLY A 121 17.40 5.87 20.69
C GLY A 121 17.60 4.85 19.57
N ASN A 122 18.36 5.19 18.50
CA ASN A 122 18.63 4.31 17.36
C ASN A 122 17.35 3.67 16.79
N LYS A 123 16.35 4.51 16.53
CA LYS A 123 15.00 4.08 16.24
C LYS A 123 14.76 4.11 14.74
N GLN A 124 14.59 2.93 14.15
CA GLN A 124 14.21 2.78 12.75
C GLN A 124 12.80 2.22 12.66
N GLU A 125 11.93 2.89 11.90
CA GLU A 125 10.55 2.46 11.72
C GLU A 125 10.15 2.44 10.24
N ILE A 126 9.26 1.52 9.90
CA ILE A 126 8.56 1.48 8.62
C ILE A 126 7.07 1.24 8.87
N GLY A 127 6.22 1.72 7.98
CA GLY A 127 4.79 1.51 8.11
C GLY A 127 3.96 2.32 7.14
N VAL A 128 2.66 2.38 7.42
CA VAL A 128 1.73 3.25 6.71
C VAL A 128 0.83 3.99 7.69
N LYS A 129 0.77 5.32 7.57
CA LYS A 129 -0.23 6.15 8.25
C LYS A 129 -1.41 6.36 7.31
N ILE A 130 -2.62 6.15 7.83
CA ILE A 130 -3.89 6.41 7.13
C ILE A 130 -4.57 7.57 7.85
N ILE A 131 -4.64 8.71 7.19
CA ILE A 131 -5.15 9.97 7.74
C ILE A 131 -6.51 10.25 7.11
N ASN A 132 -7.55 10.33 7.93
CA ASN A 132 -8.86 10.78 7.46
C ASN A 132 -8.82 12.29 7.20
N LEU A 133 -9.02 12.73 5.96
CA LEU A 133 -8.87 14.14 5.57
C LEU A 133 -9.97 15.04 6.13
N LYS A 134 -11.11 14.48 6.56
CA LYS A 134 -12.20 15.23 7.18
C LYS A 134 -11.98 15.41 8.68
N THR A 135 -11.57 14.34 9.38
CA THR A 135 -11.48 14.33 10.85
C THR A 135 -10.07 14.52 11.38
N GLN A 136 -9.06 14.43 10.52
CA GLN A 136 -7.63 14.40 10.87
C GLN A 136 -7.23 13.22 11.77
N LYS A 137 -8.12 12.22 11.95
CA LYS A 137 -7.78 11.01 12.69
C LYS A 137 -6.76 10.18 11.90
N THR A 138 -5.66 9.83 12.57
CA THR A 138 -4.59 9.00 12.02
C THR A 138 -4.66 7.58 12.58
N THR A 139 -4.54 6.59 11.69
CA THR A 139 -4.25 5.20 12.05
C THR A 139 -2.85 4.86 11.57
N ASP A 140 -1.98 4.41 12.47
CA ASP A 140 -0.61 3.99 12.12
C ASP A 140 -0.52 2.46 12.15
N ILE A 141 -0.13 1.89 11.01
CA ILE A 141 0.08 0.44 10.85
C ILE A 141 1.58 0.20 10.72
N LYS A 142 2.20 -0.28 11.81
CA LYS A 142 3.64 -0.59 11.85
C LYS A 142 3.98 -1.82 11.00
N GLY A 143 5.05 -1.69 10.22
CA GLY A 143 5.70 -2.79 9.50
C GLY A 143 6.72 -3.54 10.36
N ASP A 144 7.04 -4.76 9.97
CA ASP A 144 8.21 -5.51 10.42
C ASP A 144 9.40 -5.16 9.53
N LEU A 145 10.34 -4.40 10.09
CA LEU A 145 11.56 -3.96 9.42
C LEU A 145 12.36 -5.11 8.79
N LYS A 146 12.32 -6.31 9.37
CA LYS A 146 13.07 -7.47 8.87
C LYS A 146 12.56 -7.98 7.51
N THR A 147 11.32 -7.65 7.17
CA THR A 147 10.67 -8.07 5.92
C THR A 147 10.80 -7.04 4.80
N ARG A 148 11.44 -5.90 5.09
CA ARG A 148 11.61 -4.80 4.15
C ARG A 148 12.36 -5.25 2.89
N LYS A 149 11.84 -4.87 1.73
CA LYS A 149 12.54 -4.92 0.44
C LYS A 149 12.55 -3.53 -0.16
N GLY A 150 13.69 -3.11 -0.71
CA GLY A 150 13.89 -1.76 -1.23
C GLY A 150 14.02 -0.70 -0.13
N THR A 151 14.08 0.57 -0.53
CA THR A 151 14.11 1.74 0.35
C THR A 151 13.40 2.93 -0.31
N LEU A 152 12.74 3.76 0.49
CA LEU A 152 12.15 5.01 0.03
C LEU A 152 13.23 6.09 -0.23
N THR A 153 14.42 5.97 0.35
CA THR A 153 15.53 6.92 0.14
C THR A 153 15.96 6.99 -1.33
N ASP A 154 15.75 5.93 -2.11
CA ASP A 154 16.05 5.92 -3.55
C ASP A 154 15.31 7.02 -4.32
N PHE A 155 14.09 7.39 -3.89
CA PHE A 155 13.30 8.44 -4.53
C PHE A 155 13.91 9.83 -4.39
N ARG A 156 14.82 10.04 -3.43
CA ARG A 156 15.56 11.28 -3.24
C ARG A 156 16.44 11.64 -4.44
N PHE A 157 16.95 10.63 -5.14
CA PHE A 157 17.98 10.81 -6.16
C PHE A 157 17.51 10.44 -7.57
N ASN A 158 16.54 9.54 -7.70
CA ASN A 158 16.16 8.96 -8.99
C ASN A 158 15.14 9.79 -9.81
N LYS A 159 14.57 10.86 -9.22
CA LYS A 159 13.54 11.73 -9.85
C LYS A 159 12.29 10.97 -10.34
N PHE A 160 12.03 9.77 -9.80
CA PHE A 160 10.91 8.94 -10.23
C PHE A 160 9.57 9.52 -9.77
N LEU A 161 9.52 10.03 -8.52
CA LEU A 161 8.37 10.73 -7.96
C LEU A 161 8.65 12.23 -7.85
N GLU A 162 7.59 13.03 -7.90
CA GLU A 162 7.68 14.46 -7.65
C GLU A 162 7.89 14.73 -6.16
N ILE A 163 8.77 15.69 -5.85
CA ILE A 163 9.05 16.10 -4.48
C ILE A 163 7.90 16.98 -3.96
N GLY A 164 7.41 16.65 -2.77
CA GLY A 164 6.50 17.49 -2.00
C GLY A 164 7.11 17.92 -0.67
N ASP A 165 6.40 18.78 0.04
CA ASP A 165 6.93 19.50 1.22
C ASP A 165 6.33 19.02 2.55
N GLU A 166 5.44 18.03 2.52
CA GLU A 166 4.74 17.56 3.71
C GLU A 166 5.60 16.60 4.56
N LEU A 167 5.61 16.79 5.88
CA LEU A 167 6.18 15.86 6.86
C LEU A 167 5.07 15.23 7.70
N PHE A 168 5.29 14.02 8.21
CA PHE A 168 4.23 13.19 8.81
C PHE A 168 4.64 12.56 10.15
N GLU A 169 5.55 13.19 10.88
CA GLU A 169 5.91 12.81 12.26
C GLU A 169 4.68 12.79 13.18
#